data_AF-A0A7J7NB66-F1
#
_entry.id   AF-A0A7J7NB66-F1
#
_cell.length_a   1.000
_cell.length_b   1.000
_cell.length_c   1.000
_cell.angle_alpha   90.00
_cell.angle_beta   90.00
_cell.angle_gamma   90.00
#
_symmetry.space_group_name_H-M   'P 1'
#
loop_
_entity.id
_entity.type
_entity.pdbx_description
1 polymer ?
#
loop_
_entity_poly.entity_id
_entity_poly.type
_entity_poly.pdbx_seq_one_letter_code
_entity_poly.pdbx_strand_id
1 'polypeptide(L)' 'MVPELYDEHYTEVVDIYAFGLCVLELVTMEIPYNECDTTVKIYKKVSTGEKPQAMNKVKDPEVQRFIE' A
#
# COMPACT_ATOMS: atom_id res chain seq x y z
N MET A 1 0.79 4.02 6.11
CA MET A 1 2.05 4.59 6.65
C MET A 1 3.10 3.50 6.61
N VAL A 2 4.23 3.73 5.93
CA VAL A 2 5.25 2.72 5.63
C VAL A 2 6.21 2.47 6.81
N PRO A 3 6.76 1.26 6.96
CA PRO A 3 7.69 0.87 8.03
C PRO A 3 8.93 1.74 8.19
N GLU A 4 9.42 2.34 7.10
CA GLU A 4 10.60 3.21 7.11
C GLU A 4 10.36 4.56 7.79
N LEU A 5 9.15 4.82 8.31
CA LEU A 5 8.84 6.05 9.05
C LEU A 5 9.73 6.28 10.29
N TYR A 6 10.48 5.27 10.74
CA TYR A 6 11.28 5.28 11.97
C TYR A 6 12.80 5.39 11.73
N ASP A 7 13.28 5.23 10.49
CA ASP A 7 14.65 5.55 10.11
C ASP A 7 14.63 6.90 9.37
N GLU A 8 15.50 7.84 9.74
CA GLU A 8 15.54 9.22 9.22
C GLU A 8 16.00 9.30 7.74
N HIS A 9 15.73 8.29 6.92
CA HIS A 9 16.05 8.18 5.51
C HIS A 9 14.78 8.14 4.67
N TYR A 10 13.91 9.13 4.91
CA TYR A 10 12.80 9.41 4.01
C TYR A 10 13.36 9.91 2.68
N THR A 11 13.03 9.19 1.62
CA THR A 11 13.30 9.63 0.25
C THR A 11 11.96 9.82 -0.47
N GLU A 12 11.98 10.45 -1.63
CA GLU A 12 10.81 10.70 -2.47
C GLU A 12 10.10 9.39 -2.89
N VAL A 13 10.76 8.23 -2.72
CA VAL A 13 10.20 6.90 -2.94
C VAL A 13 9.01 6.62 -2.03
N VAL A 14 8.98 7.15 -0.80
CA VAL A 14 7.84 6.93 0.11
C VAL A 14 6.57 7.64 -0.39
N ASP A 15 6.72 8.78 -1.07
CA ASP A 15 5.61 9.51 -1.66
C ASP A 15 5.04 8.76 -2.87
N ILE A 16 5.90 8.11 -3.67
CA ILE A 16 5.49 7.25 -4.78
C ILE A 16 4.69 6.04 -4.26
N TYR A 17 5.15 5.40 -3.18
CA TYR A 17 4.41 4.32 -2.55
C TYR A 17 3.05 4.79 -2.01
N ALA A 18 3.02 5.91 -1.31
CA ALA A 18 1.79 6.50 -0.80
C ALA A 18 0.81 6.83 -1.95
N PHE A 19 1.32 7.35 -3.07
CA PHE A 19 0.53 7.61 -4.26
C PHE A 19 -0.08 6.32 -4.83
N GLY A 20 0.69 5.23 -4.92
CA GLY A 20 0.17 3.92 -5.33
C GLY A 20 -0.98 3.44 -4.44
N LEU A 21 -0.88 3.61 -3.12
CA LEU A 21 -1.97 3.28 -2.19
C LEU A 21 -3.21 4.17 -2.36
N CYS A 22 -3.03 5.47 -2.64
CA CYS A 22 -4.15 6.37 -2.95
C CYS A 22 -4.87 5.95 -4.24
N VAL A 23 -4.11 5.60 -5.29
CA VAL A 23 -4.70 5.11 -6.54
C VAL A 23 -5.44 3.79 -6.30
N LEU A 24 -4.86 2.87 -5.51
CA LEU A 24 -5.53 1.63 -5.11
C LEU A 24 -6.87 1.92 -4.43
N GLU A 25 -6.89 2.80 -3.43
CA GLU A 25 -8.11 3.19 -2.73
C GLU A 25 -9.16 3.76 -3.68
N LEU A 26 -8.77 4.64 -4.61
CA LEU A 26 -9.69 5.26 -5.58
C LEU A 26 -10.31 4.23 -6.53
N VAL A 27 -9.53 3.24 -6.99
CA VAL A 27 -10.02 2.27 -7.98
C VAL A 27 -10.76 1.09 -7.35
N THR A 28 -10.48 0.75 -6.08
CA THR A 28 -11.17 -0.33 -5.37
C THR A 28 -12.28 0.16 -4.44
N MET A 29 -12.33 1.46 -4.13
CA MET A 29 -13.24 2.05 -3.13
C MET A 29 -13.09 1.40 -1.75
N GLU A 30 -11.87 0.94 -1.42
CA GLU A 30 -11.55 0.24 -0.18
C GLU A 30 -10.29 0.81 0.44
N ILE A 31 -10.30 0.97 1.77
CA ILE A 31 -9.13 1.43 2.50
C ILE A 31 -8.00 0.39 2.33
N PRO A 32 -6.79 0.78 1.94
CA PRO A 32 -5.66 -0.14 1.85
C PRO A 32 -5.37 -0.82 3.19
N TYR A 33 -5.18 -2.14 3.16
CA TYR A 33 -5.02 -3.00 4.33
C TYR A 33 -6.23 -3.07 5.28
N ASN A 34 -7.45 -2.81 4.81
CA ASN A 34 -8.67 -2.97 5.62
C ASN A 34 -8.84 -4.38 6.21
N GLU A 35 -8.15 -5.39 5.68
CA GLU A 35 -8.10 -6.73 6.27
C GLU A 35 -7.26 -6.86 7.56
N CYS A 36 -6.59 -5.79 8.00
CA CYS A 36 -5.76 -5.77 9.21
C CYS A 36 -6.44 -4.99 10.35
N ASP A 37 -6.71 -5.67 11.46
CA ASP A 37 -7.40 -5.05 12.61
C ASP A 37 -6.51 -4.11 13.46
N THR A 38 -5.18 -4.15 13.25
CA THR A 38 -4.23 -3.35 14.02
C THR A 38 -3.10 -2.82 13.14
N THR A 39 -2.58 -1.64 13.49
CA THR A 39 -1.44 -1.02 12.82
C THR A 39 -0.17 -1.88 12.88
N VAL A 40 -0.01 -2.70 13.92
CA VAL A 40 1.10 -3.66 14.05
C VAL A 40 1.03 -4.74 12.94
N LYS A 41 -0.16 -5.22 12.60
CA LYS A 41 -0.34 -6.17 11.49
C LYS A 41 -0.02 -5.52 10.14
N ILE A 42 -0.45 -4.26 9.95
CA ILE A 42 -0.13 -3.48 8.75
C ILE A 42 1.38 -3.32 8.62
N TYR A 43 2.05 -2.84 9.69
CA TYR A 43 3.50 -2.70 9.71
C TYR A 43 4.20 -4.00 9.32
N LYS A 44 3.82 -5.12 9.95
CA LYS A 44 4.41 -6.43 9.63
C LYS A 44 4.28 -6.77 8.15
N LYS A 45 3.09 -6.62 7.56
CA LYS A 45 2.86 -6.90 6.14
C LYS A 45 3.71 -6.01 5.23
N VAL A 46 3.70 -4.70 5.48
CA VAL A 46 4.46 -3.77 4.65
C VAL A 46 5.97 -4.06 4.77
N SER A 47 6.46 -4.36 5.98
CA SER A 47 7.88 -4.71 6.21
C SER A 47 8.27 -6.05 5.55
N THR A 48 7.33 -6.97 5.35
CA THR A 48 7.57 -8.23 4.64
C THR A 48 7.30 -8.14 3.14
N GLY A 49 6.93 -6.95 2.62
CA GLY A 49 6.61 -6.75 1.21
C GLY A 49 5.25 -7.31 0.79
N GLU A 50 4.39 -7.69 1.74
CA GLU A 50 3.04 -8.16 1.46
C GLU A 50 2.12 -6.99 1.11
N LYS A 51 1.47 -7.05 -0.07
CA LYS A 51 0.55 -6.03 -0.57
C LYS A 51 -0.86 -6.16 0.05
N PRO A 52 -1.69 -5.09 0.01
CA PRO A 52 -3.08 -5.15 0.46
C PRO A 52 -3.91 -6.17 -0.32
N GLN A 53 -4.87 -6.83 0.32
CA GLN A 53 -5.81 -7.72 -0.38
C GLN A 53 -6.63 -7.03 -1.47
N ALA A 54 -6.85 -5.71 -1.34
CA ALA A 54 -7.51 -4.88 -2.34
C ALA A 54 -6.83 -4.95 -3.73
N MET A 55 -5.53 -5.24 -3.81
CA MET A 55 -4.84 -5.42 -5.10
C MET A 55 -5.47 -6.50 -5.98
N ASN A 56 -6.05 -7.54 -5.38
CA ASN A 56 -6.73 -8.62 -6.11
C ASN A 56 -8.07 -8.20 -6.73
N LYS A 57 -8.56 -6.99 -6.39
CA LYS A 57 -9.83 -6.44 -6.87
C LYS A 57 -9.64 -5.46 -8.03
N VAL A 58 -8.41 -5.07 -8.34
CA VAL A 58 -8.08 -4.23 -9.49
C VAL A 58 -8.30 -5.05 -10.76
N LYS A 59 -9.24 -4.62 -11.60
CA LYS A 59 -9.63 -5.36 -12.82
C LYS A 59 -8.80 -4.98 -14.04
N ASP A 60 -8.33 -3.74 -14.07
CA ASP A 60 -7.56 -3.19 -15.18
C ASP A 60 -6.08 -3.56 -15.01
N PRO A 61 -5.48 -4.36 -15.92
CA PRO A 61 -4.09 -4.78 -15.82
C PRO A 61 -3.08 -3.63 -15.89
N GLU A 62 -3.39 -2.55 -16.61
CA GLU A 62 -2.51 -1.38 -16.68
C GLU A 62 -2.49 -0.63 -15.35
N VAL A 63 -3.66 -0.48 -14.72
CA VAL A 63 -3.77 0.10 -13.38
C VAL A 63 -3.09 -0.78 -12.34
N GLN A 64 -3.27 -2.10 -12.42
CA GLN A 64 -2.59 -3.03 -11.52
C GLN A 64 -1.07 -2.87 -11.63
N ARG A 65 -0.53 -2.88 -12.86
CA ARG A 65 0.90 -2.69 -13.11
C ARG A 65 1.41 -1.30 -12.71
N PHE A 66 0.57 -0.28 -12.75
CA PHE A 66 0.92 1.07 -12.30
C PHE A 66 1.13 1.14 -10.77
N ILE A 67 0.31 0.42 -10.01
CA ILE A 67 0.37 0.40 -8.54
C ILE A 67 1.49 -0.52 -8.03
N GLU A 68 1.90 -1.52 -8.82
CA GLU A 68 2.96 -2.49 -8.47
C GLU A 68 4.39 -2.00 -8.68
#